data_AF-A0A7K3GHD8-F1
#
_entry.id   AF-A0A7K3GHD8-F1
#
_cell.length_a   1.000
_cell.length_b   1.000
_cell.length_c   1.000
_cell.angle_alpha   90.00
_cell.angle_beta   90.00
_cell.angle_gamma   90.00
#
_symmetry.space_group_name_H-M   'P 1'
#
loop_
_entity.id
_entity.type
_entity.pdbx_description
1 polymer ?
#
loop_
_entity_poly.entity_id
_entity_poly.type
_entity_poly.pdbx_seq_one_letter_code
_entity_poly.pdbx_strand_id
1 'polypeptide(L)'
;MRAQKGPGQVDKAGLGQEAEARRVPPVGRRAEGLLALGHAAGNDAVARAVGEQRHTGVAPSLAVVQRAPAASAAADAADPEVQHLHDFAKEALASADKLIAQAESFRWSFKSLADKQKLCDELGTVLDTAEHMIYGQFRGDPAGKADNARNRGLKALLDEIQQRHFSYVRILRKTSGLRPVGMDLAAGDTEGAQGLSDAWSRVASGRGIATSTKPLPAGDDPNPAALEGFDTEMLSSHARLLSRQHGRGLVSDLASDSASTKPTVKVVPYHPEVVKMIGKTDLAAQADADDRPSALAESAEKPNTGSTSTVSVPHKFMDSEVAKDGESHTPVFAVYGHELIHAQHNKHGINVADLGTREDQEEEKATVSGTESSARLHRTKNLGMVTEEMLRDEHNLPRRGGYT
;
A
#
# COMPACT_ATOMS: atom_id res chain seq x y z
N MET A 1 -42.01 22.18 49.89
CA MET A 1 -42.40 22.15 51.32
C MET A 1 -41.97 20.82 51.92
N ARG A 2 -41.61 20.81 53.23
CA ARG A 2 -41.37 19.64 54.10
C ARG A 2 -40.26 18.64 53.72
N ALA A 3 -39.57 18.16 54.75
CA ALA A 3 -38.65 17.02 54.74
C ALA A 3 -38.75 16.29 56.09
N GLN A 4 -38.48 14.98 56.10
CA GLN A 4 -38.24 14.09 57.26
C GLN A 4 -37.43 12.90 56.70
N LYS A 5 -36.17 12.67 57.07
CA LYS A 5 -35.61 12.11 58.33
C LYS A 5 -35.96 10.63 58.58
N GLY A 6 -34.92 9.79 58.72
CA GLY A 6 -34.98 8.37 59.11
C GLY A 6 -35.12 8.16 60.64
N PRO A 7 -34.55 7.10 61.27
CA PRO A 7 -33.17 6.59 61.04
C PRO A 7 -32.99 5.05 61.12
N GLY A 8 -31.74 4.54 61.10
CA GLY A 8 -31.42 3.14 61.49
C GLY A 8 -29.94 2.70 61.31
N GLN A 9 -29.34 2.12 62.36
CA GLN A 9 -28.03 1.43 62.39
C GLN A 9 -28.22 0.09 63.19
N VAL A 10 -27.28 -0.77 63.61
CA VAL A 10 -25.81 -0.82 63.90
C VAL A 10 -25.45 -2.34 64.00
N ASP A 11 -24.23 -2.89 63.90
CA ASP A 11 -22.86 -2.44 63.57
C ASP A 11 -21.93 -3.68 63.32
N LYS A 12 -20.77 -3.48 62.66
CA LYS A 12 -19.47 -4.22 62.79
C LYS A 12 -19.27 -5.75 62.55
N ALA A 13 -17.99 -6.03 62.23
CA ALA A 13 -17.20 -7.29 62.25
C ALA A 13 -17.55 -8.38 61.20
N GLY A 14 -16.59 -9.12 60.62
CA GLY A 14 -15.11 -9.13 60.72
C GLY A 14 -14.56 -10.57 60.64
N LEU A 15 -13.38 -10.91 60.08
CA LEU A 15 -12.27 -10.16 59.43
C LEU A 15 -11.88 -10.90 58.11
N GLY A 16 -10.76 -10.71 57.40
CA GLY A 16 -9.53 -9.91 57.61
C GLY A 16 -8.56 -10.02 56.41
N GLN A 17 -7.39 -9.37 56.55
CA GLN A 17 -6.02 -9.65 56.05
C GLN A 17 -5.78 -10.48 54.75
N GLU A 18 -4.76 -10.21 53.93
CA GLU A 18 -3.57 -9.36 54.13
C GLU A 18 -3.06 -8.73 52.82
N ALA A 19 -2.03 -7.87 52.88
CA ALA A 19 -1.47 -7.19 51.72
C ALA A 19 0.05 -7.36 51.64
N GLU A 20 0.59 -7.60 50.44
CA GLU A 20 2.02 -7.48 50.18
C GLU A 20 2.28 -6.86 48.80
N ALA A 21 3.38 -6.11 48.68
CA ALA A 21 3.77 -5.44 47.44
C ALA A 21 5.30 -5.43 47.29
N ARG A 22 5.84 -5.95 46.17
CA ARG A 22 7.11 -5.52 45.55
C ARG A 22 7.54 -6.30 44.29
N ARG A 23 8.40 -5.64 43.50
CA ARG A 23 9.44 -6.17 42.57
C ARG A 23 9.03 -6.76 41.19
N VAL A 24 9.30 -5.94 40.16
CA VAL A 24 10.01 -6.29 38.90
C VAL A 24 11.47 -6.69 39.28
N PRO A 25 12.28 -7.54 38.58
CA PRO A 25 12.34 -7.88 37.13
C PRO A 25 12.50 -9.42 36.88
N PRO A 26 13.08 -9.97 35.76
CA PRO A 26 13.52 -9.42 34.46
C PRO A 26 13.04 -10.19 33.20
N VAL A 27 13.61 -9.84 32.04
CA VAL A 27 13.38 -10.38 30.68
C VAL A 27 13.79 -11.85 30.49
N GLY A 28 13.03 -12.64 29.70
CA GLY A 28 13.61 -13.72 28.88
C GLY A 28 12.68 -14.88 28.47
N ARG A 29 12.78 -15.29 27.19
CA ARG A 29 12.23 -16.55 26.55
C ARG A 29 10.71 -16.63 26.35
N ARG A 30 10.19 -17.30 25.30
CA ARG A 30 10.74 -17.56 23.93
C ARG A 30 9.60 -18.01 22.99
N ALA A 31 9.63 -17.49 21.76
CA ALA A 31 9.40 -18.18 20.48
C ALA A 31 8.68 -19.56 20.43
N GLU A 32 7.43 -19.67 20.87
CA GLU A 32 6.48 -20.69 20.38
C GLU A 32 5.14 -19.98 20.08
N GLY A 33 4.71 -19.99 18.82
CA GLY A 33 3.48 -19.29 18.39
C GLY A 33 3.40 -18.99 16.88
N LEU A 34 4.48 -18.47 16.27
CA LEU A 34 4.50 -18.15 14.82
C LEU A 34 4.46 -19.38 13.89
N LEU A 35 4.46 -20.60 14.43
CA LEU A 35 4.30 -21.85 13.67
C LEU A 35 2.85 -22.38 13.63
N ALA A 36 1.88 -21.63 14.18
CA ALA A 36 0.48 -22.07 14.31
C ALA A 36 -0.54 -21.26 13.49
N LEU A 37 -0.11 -20.23 12.74
CA LEU A 37 -0.98 -19.37 11.92
C LEU A 37 -0.58 -19.40 10.43
N GLY A 38 -0.18 -20.58 9.95
CA GLY A 38 0.16 -20.85 8.55
C GLY A 38 -0.88 -21.72 7.81
N HIS A 39 -2.15 -21.65 8.21
CA HIS A 39 -3.26 -22.46 7.67
C HIS A 39 -4.47 -21.57 7.27
N ALA A 40 -4.24 -20.65 6.33
CA ALA A 40 -5.26 -20.08 5.45
C ALA A 40 -5.11 -20.69 4.05
N ALA A 41 -6.19 -20.80 3.27
CA ALA A 41 -6.36 -21.87 2.28
C ALA A 41 -5.74 -21.63 0.88
N GLY A 42 -4.49 -21.14 0.81
CA GLY A 42 -3.80 -20.86 -0.47
C GLY A 42 -3.02 -22.03 -1.09
N ASN A 43 -2.15 -22.69 -0.31
CA ASN A 43 -1.02 -23.47 -0.88
C ASN A 43 -1.20 -24.99 -0.99
N ASP A 44 -2.30 -25.53 -0.46
CA ASP A 44 -2.50 -26.99 -0.31
C ASP A 44 -2.69 -27.74 -1.64
N ALA A 45 -2.97 -27.01 -2.73
CA ALA A 45 -3.08 -27.55 -4.08
C ALA A 45 -1.72 -27.91 -4.71
N VAL A 46 -0.64 -27.20 -4.38
CA VAL A 46 0.69 -27.39 -4.98
C VAL A 46 1.48 -28.49 -4.26
N ALA A 47 1.34 -28.58 -2.92
CA ALA A 47 2.10 -29.53 -2.09
C ALA A 47 1.88 -31.00 -2.47
N ARG A 48 0.71 -31.37 -3.01
CA ARG A 48 0.38 -32.76 -3.37
C ARG A 48 1.02 -33.25 -4.67
N ALA A 49 1.53 -32.35 -5.52
CA ALA A 49 2.19 -32.72 -6.78
C ALA A 49 3.66 -33.16 -6.62
N VAL A 50 4.26 -32.94 -5.45
CA VAL A 50 5.72 -33.15 -5.20
C VAL A 50 5.98 -34.22 -4.12
N GLY A 51 4.93 -34.85 -3.58
CA GLY A 51 5.04 -35.82 -2.48
C GLY A 51 5.58 -37.20 -2.88
N GLU A 52 5.37 -37.65 -4.13
CA GLU A 52 5.64 -39.03 -4.56
C GLU A 52 6.98 -39.23 -5.29
N GLN A 53 8.10 -38.82 -4.68
CA GLN A 53 9.41 -39.42 -5.00
C GLN A 53 10.47 -39.18 -3.91
N ARG A 54 10.86 -40.25 -3.20
CA ARG A 54 12.06 -40.29 -2.33
C ARG A 54 12.80 -41.63 -2.49
N HIS A 55 14.14 -41.55 -2.42
CA HIS A 55 15.12 -42.66 -2.43
C HIS A 55 15.12 -43.48 -3.74
N THR A 56 16.08 -43.35 -4.65
CA THR A 56 17.56 -43.41 -4.51
C THR A 56 18.22 -42.40 -5.47
N GLY A 57 19.50 -42.01 -5.43
CA GLY A 57 20.69 -42.45 -4.69
C GLY A 57 21.93 -42.12 -5.56
N VAL A 58 23.11 -41.91 -4.96
CA VAL A 58 24.36 -41.45 -5.63
C VAL A 58 24.30 -40.00 -6.16
N ALA A 59 25.31 -39.19 -5.82
CA ALA A 59 25.52 -37.86 -6.39
C ALA A 59 26.68 -37.88 -7.41
N PRO A 60 26.54 -37.22 -8.56
CA PRO A 60 27.66 -36.74 -9.35
C PRO A 60 27.81 -35.21 -9.26
N SER A 61 29.01 -34.73 -9.58
CA SER A 61 29.32 -33.31 -9.79
C SER A 61 28.82 -32.81 -11.16
N LEU A 62 29.11 -31.55 -11.48
CA LEU A 62 28.79 -30.79 -12.69
C LEU A 62 27.34 -30.24 -12.73
N ALA A 63 27.08 -28.97 -13.08
CA ALA A 63 28.00 -27.89 -13.47
C ALA A 63 27.54 -26.52 -12.92
N VAL A 64 28.48 -25.60 -12.72
CA VAL A 64 28.17 -24.20 -12.37
C VAL A 64 27.67 -23.48 -13.61
N VAL A 65 26.36 -23.29 -13.73
CA VAL A 65 25.77 -22.43 -14.76
C VAL A 65 25.93 -20.96 -14.34
N GLN A 66 27.08 -20.37 -14.64
CA GLN A 66 27.26 -18.92 -14.62
C GLN A 66 26.40 -18.28 -15.72
N ARG A 67 25.16 -17.89 -15.40
CA ARG A 67 24.44 -16.85 -16.17
C ARG A 67 24.89 -15.46 -15.72
N ALA A 68 26.11 -15.12 -16.11
CA ALA A 68 26.54 -13.72 -16.27
C ALA A 68 25.88 -13.14 -17.55
N PRO A 69 25.78 -11.80 -17.70
CA PRO A 69 24.71 -11.21 -18.49
C PRO A 69 24.93 -11.25 -20.00
N ALA A 70 23.86 -11.52 -20.73
CA ALA A 70 23.74 -11.27 -22.17
C ALA A 70 22.91 -9.99 -22.41
N ALA A 71 23.42 -8.85 -21.95
CA ALA A 71 22.91 -7.55 -22.38
C ALA A 71 23.36 -7.31 -23.83
N SER A 72 22.54 -7.72 -24.79
CA SER A 72 22.76 -7.46 -26.22
C SER A 72 22.03 -6.18 -26.63
N ALA A 73 22.67 -5.33 -27.42
CA ALA A 73 22.16 -4.02 -27.88
C ALA A 73 20.95 -4.10 -28.85
N ALA A 74 20.25 -5.23 -28.89
CA ALA A 74 18.92 -5.38 -29.48
C ALA A 74 17.79 -5.15 -28.46
N ALA A 75 18.12 -4.98 -27.16
CA ALA A 75 17.15 -4.68 -26.11
C ALA A 75 16.77 -3.18 -26.03
N ASP A 76 17.61 -2.29 -26.56
CA ASP A 76 17.48 -0.83 -26.44
C ASP A 76 16.67 -0.18 -27.58
N ALA A 77 16.37 -0.94 -28.64
CA ALA A 77 15.48 -0.49 -29.70
C ALA A 77 14.02 -0.75 -29.26
N ALA A 78 13.29 0.33 -28.96
CA ALA A 78 11.86 0.24 -28.71
C ALA A 78 11.14 -0.31 -29.95
N ASP A 79 10.06 -1.05 -29.73
CA ASP A 79 9.27 -1.61 -30.82
C ASP A 79 8.63 -0.46 -31.64
N PRO A 80 8.74 -0.46 -32.98
CA PRO A 80 8.22 0.61 -33.84
C PRO A 80 6.74 0.97 -33.62
N GLU A 81 5.91 0.02 -33.14
CA GLU A 81 4.52 0.32 -32.79
C GLU A 81 4.40 1.37 -31.66
N VAL A 82 5.29 1.31 -30.66
CA VAL A 82 5.24 2.13 -29.44
C VAL A 82 6.40 3.12 -29.31
N GLN A 83 7.27 3.22 -30.32
CA GLN A 83 8.36 4.20 -30.37
C GLN A 83 7.86 5.62 -30.05
N HIS A 84 6.67 6.01 -30.54
CA HIS A 84 6.06 7.30 -30.26
C HIS A 84 5.73 7.53 -28.77
N LEU A 85 5.33 6.49 -28.04
CA LEU A 85 5.15 6.56 -26.58
C LEU A 85 6.49 6.61 -25.85
N HIS A 86 7.49 5.88 -26.36
CA HIS A 86 8.82 5.84 -25.79
C HIS A 86 9.55 7.19 -25.93
N ASP A 87 9.44 7.82 -27.10
CA ASP A 87 9.98 9.16 -27.36
C ASP A 87 9.30 10.21 -26.47
N PHE A 88 7.97 10.19 -26.37
CA PHE A 88 7.22 11.07 -25.48
C PHE A 88 7.63 10.90 -24.01
N ALA A 89 7.69 9.66 -23.51
CA ALA A 89 8.08 9.38 -22.13
C ALA A 89 9.53 9.83 -21.85
N LYS A 90 10.45 9.68 -22.81
CA LYS A 90 11.83 10.18 -22.69
C LYS A 90 11.91 11.71 -22.73
N GLU A 91 11.09 12.40 -23.52
CA GLU A 91 10.99 13.88 -23.48
C GLU A 91 10.38 14.38 -22.16
N ALA A 92 9.35 13.71 -21.66
CA ALA A 92 8.74 14.00 -20.36
C ALA A 92 9.72 13.77 -19.21
N LEU A 93 10.45 12.65 -19.20
CA LEU A 93 11.53 12.37 -18.23
C LEU A 93 12.65 13.43 -18.30
N ALA A 94 13.11 13.79 -19.50
CA ALA A 94 14.10 14.85 -19.69
C ALA A 94 13.58 16.24 -19.30
N SER A 95 12.27 16.44 -19.18
CA SER A 95 11.65 17.66 -18.69
C SER A 95 11.46 17.64 -17.18
N ALA A 96 11.07 16.49 -16.62
CA ALA A 96 11.04 16.24 -15.18
C ALA A 96 12.44 16.41 -14.55
N ASP A 97 13.50 15.91 -15.18
CA ASP A 97 14.87 16.06 -14.67
C ASP A 97 15.32 17.54 -14.62
N LYS A 98 14.88 18.38 -15.57
CA LYS A 98 15.11 19.85 -15.54
C LYS A 98 14.35 20.50 -14.38
N LEU A 99 13.09 20.12 -14.17
CA LEU A 99 12.24 20.63 -13.09
C LEU A 99 12.76 20.19 -11.70
N ILE A 100 13.25 18.96 -11.57
CA ILE A 100 13.94 18.45 -10.37
C ILE A 100 15.19 19.28 -10.07
N ALA A 101 16.07 19.51 -11.07
CA ALA A 101 17.26 20.34 -10.89
C ALA A 101 16.93 21.79 -10.48
N GLN A 102 15.84 22.37 -11.02
CA GLN A 102 15.34 23.68 -10.57
C GLN A 102 14.81 23.62 -9.14
N ALA A 103 14.08 22.56 -8.76
CA ALA A 103 13.53 22.39 -7.42
C ALA A 103 14.60 22.20 -6.34
N GLU A 104 15.70 21.50 -6.62
CA GLU A 104 16.84 21.41 -5.69
C GLU A 104 17.49 22.78 -5.42
N SER A 105 17.29 23.76 -6.32
CA SER A 105 17.72 25.16 -6.14
C SER A 105 16.69 26.06 -5.40
N PHE A 106 15.59 25.51 -4.87
CA PHE A 106 14.49 26.24 -4.20
C PHE A 106 14.90 27.24 -3.11
N ARG A 107 16.06 27.07 -2.46
CA ARG A 107 16.58 28.01 -1.46
C ARG A 107 17.03 29.35 -2.08
N TRP A 108 17.41 29.35 -3.34
CA TRP A 108 18.08 30.47 -4.01
C TRP A 108 17.23 31.07 -5.15
N SER A 109 16.52 30.21 -5.89
CA SER A 109 15.84 30.61 -7.13
C SER A 109 14.36 31.03 -6.94
N PHE A 110 13.71 30.63 -5.84
CA PHE A 110 12.25 30.80 -5.66
C PHE A 110 11.90 31.50 -4.35
N LYS A 111 11.18 32.63 -4.43
CA LYS A 111 10.93 33.54 -3.30
C LYS A 111 9.65 33.25 -2.51
N SER A 112 8.56 32.82 -3.15
CA SER A 112 7.33 32.44 -2.45
C SER A 112 7.15 30.93 -2.35
N LEU A 113 6.18 30.48 -1.53
CA LEU A 113 5.73 29.09 -1.51
C LEU A 113 4.89 28.76 -2.76
N ALA A 114 4.13 29.72 -3.29
CA ALA A 114 3.28 29.55 -4.46
C ALA A 114 4.10 29.26 -5.73
N ASP A 115 5.24 29.93 -5.93
CA ASP A 115 6.12 29.67 -7.08
C ASP A 115 6.71 28.25 -7.02
N LYS A 116 7.02 27.77 -5.80
CA LYS A 116 7.55 26.42 -5.55
C LYS A 116 6.49 25.35 -5.75
N GLN A 117 5.27 25.62 -5.28
CA GLN A 117 4.12 24.74 -5.50
C GLN A 117 3.78 24.67 -7.00
N LYS A 118 3.83 25.79 -7.74
CA LYS A 118 3.63 25.77 -9.20
C LYS A 118 4.66 24.86 -9.90
N LEU A 119 5.94 24.94 -9.55
CA LEU A 119 6.97 24.06 -10.11
C LEU A 119 6.72 22.58 -9.74
N CYS A 120 6.21 22.31 -8.53
CA CYS A 120 5.85 20.96 -8.10
C CYS A 120 4.54 20.46 -8.74
N ASP A 121 3.61 21.34 -9.06
CA ASP A 121 2.39 20.99 -9.80
C ASP A 121 2.73 20.68 -11.26
N GLU A 122 3.65 21.43 -11.87
CA GLU A 122 4.21 21.19 -13.21
C GLU A 122 4.99 19.86 -13.26
N LEU A 123 5.91 19.62 -12.31
CA LEU A 123 6.66 18.36 -12.22
C LEU A 123 5.75 17.15 -11.98
N GLY A 124 4.74 17.26 -11.10
CA GLY A 124 3.74 16.23 -10.90
C GLY A 124 2.96 15.92 -12.18
N THR A 125 2.48 16.97 -12.87
CA THR A 125 1.75 16.87 -14.15
C THR A 125 2.56 16.17 -15.24
N VAL A 126 3.86 16.48 -15.38
CA VAL A 126 4.74 15.88 -16.39
C VAL A 126 4.93 14.38 -16.15
N LEU A 127 5.16 13.98 -14.90
CA LEU A 127 5.32 12.57 -14.54
C LEU A 127 4.00 11.80 -14.71
N ASP A 128 2.90 12.34 -14.20
CA ASP A 128 1.57 11.76 -14.32
C ASP A 128 1.18 11.53 -15.79
N THR A 129 1.39 12.53 -16.66
CA THR A 129 1.05 12.43 -18.08
C THR A 129 1.86 11.32 -18.78
N ALA A 130 3.15 11.18 -18.47
CA ALA A 130 3.99 10.12 -19.02
C ALA A 130 3.56 8.72 -18.54
N GLU A 131 3.23 8.60 -17.24
CA GLU A 131 2.75 7.38 -16.61
C GLU A 131 1.42 6.92 -17.25
N HIS A 132 0.46 7.84 -17.37
CA HIS A 132 -0.90 7.54 -17.85
C HIS A 132 -0.99 7.29 -19.35
N MET A 133 -0.07 7.83 -20.16
CA MET A 133 0.03 7.44 -21.59
C MET A 133 0.47 5.97 -21.74
N ILE A 134 1.36 5.48 -20.88
CA ILE A 134 1.77 4.06 -20.89
C ILE A 134 0.64 3.17 -20.37
N TYR A 135 -0.06 3.57 -19.31
CA TYR A 135 -1.25 2.86 -18.82
C TYR A 135 -2.37 2.79 -19.88
N GLY A 136 -2.59 3.89 -20.62
CA GLY A 136 -3.52 3.94 -21.74
C GLY A 136 -3.22 2.90 -22.82
N GLN A 137 -1.94 2.68 -23.17
CA GLN A 137 -1.55 1.61 -24.09
C GLN A 137 -1.88 0.22 -23.51
N PHE A 138 -1.52 -0.06 -22.25
CA PHE A 138 -1.84 -1.35 -21.63
C PHE A 138 -3.35 -1.59 -21.48
N ARG A 139 -4.17 -0.55 -21.37
CA ARG A 139 -5.64 -0.61 -21.25
C ARG A 139 -6.34 -0.76 -22.60
N GLY A 140 -5.83 -0.11 -23.65
CA GLY A 140 -6.41 -0.13 -25.00
C GLY A 140 -6.00 -1.33 -25.86
N ASP A 141 -4.86 -1.96 -25.56
CA ASP A 141 -4.25 -3.01 -26.38
C ASP A 141 -4.57 -4.42 -25.88
N PRO A 142 -5.22 -5.30 -26.68
CA PRO A 142 -5.49 -6.70 -26.30
C PRO A 142 -4.23 -7.52 -25.98
N ALA A 143 -3.09 -7.17 -26.58
CA ALA A 143 -1.78 -7.76 -26.30
C ALA A 143 -1.01 -6.99 -25.21
N GLY A 144 -1.59 -5.98 -24.56
CA GLY A 144 -0.99 -5.23 -23.44
C GLY A 144 -0.67 -6.08 -22.20
N LYS A 145 -1.21 -7.31 -22.12
CA LYS A 145 -0.91 -8.31 -21.10
C LYS A 145 0.30 -9.21 -21.42
N ALA A 146 0.76 -9.24 -22.67
CA ALA A 146 1.78 -10.18 -23.11
C ALA A 146 3.20 -9.73 -22.69
N ASP A 147 4.08 -10.67 -22.33
CA ASP A 147 5.50 -10.38 -22.16
C ASP A 147 6.25 -10.38 -23.51
N ASN A 148 6.06 -9.29 -24.26
CA ASN A 148 6.74 -9.03 -25.54
C ASN A 148 7.71 -7.84 -25.43
N ALA A 149 8.59 -7.65 -26.42
CA ALA A 149 9.63 -6.61 -26.38
C ALA A 149 9.05 -5.19 -26.23
N ARG A 150 8.01 -4.90 -27.02
CA ARG A 150 7.17 -3.70 -26.96
C ARG A 150 6.71 -3.36 -25.54
N ASN A 151 6.05 -4.31 -24.86
CA ASN A 151 5.53 -4.11 -23.50
C ASN A 151 6.65 -4.07 -22.44
N ARG A 152 7.77 -4.79 -22.64
CA ARG A 152 8.94 -4.70 -21.75
C ARG A 152 9.62 -3.32 -21.78
N GLY A 153 9.75 -2.71 -22.97
CA GLY A 153 10.25 -1.34 -23.09
C GLY A 153 9.35 -0.33 -22.35
N LEU A 154 8.03 -0.47 -22.48
CA LEU A 154 7.06 0.34 -21.74
C LEU A 154 7.12 0.12 -20.22
N LYS A 155 7.30 -1.12 -19.75
CA LYS A 155 7.52 -1.42 -18.33
C LYS A 155 8.79 -0.76 -17.77
N ALA A 156 9.91 -0.79 -18.52
CA ALA A 156 11.16 -0.16 -18.09
C ALA A 156 11.06 1.37 -17.98
N LEU A 157 10.28 2.02 -18.86
CA LEU A 157 9.98 3.45 -18.75
C LEU A 157 9.22 3.80 -17.48
N LEU A 158 8.28 2.95 -17.05
CA LEU A 158 7.54 3.18 -15.81
C LEU A 158 8.45 3.11 -14.59
N ASP A 159 9.43 2.21 -14.55
CA ASP A 159 10.44 2.19 -13.48
C ASP A 159 11.27 3.49 -13.47
N GLU A 160 11.64 4.01 -14.65
CA GLU A 160 12.32 5.32 -14.77
C GLU A 160 11.46 6.48 -14.27
N ILE A 161 10.14 6.46 -14.52
CA ILE A 161 9.15 7.44 -14.02
C ILE A 161 8.98 7.32 -12.50
N GLN A 162 8.92 6.08 -11.97
CA GLN A 162 8.85 5.77 -10.54
C GLN A 162 10.04 6.41 -9.79
N GLN A 163 11.26 6.29 -10.32
CA GLN A 163 12.45 6.94 -9.74
C GLN A 163 12.36 8.49 -9.71
N ARG A 164 11.67 9.10 -10.69
CA ARG A 164 11.41 10.57 -10.66
C ARG A 164 10.30 10.91 -9.67
N HIS A 165 9.28 10.07 -9.47
CA HIS A 165 8.34 10.25 -8.36
C HIS A 165 9.03 10.16 -6.98
N PHE A 166 10.06 9.32 -6.82
CA PHE A 166 10.86 9.29 -5.59
C PHE A 166 11.60 10.62 -5.37
N SER A 167 12.18 11.20 -6.42
CA SER A 167 12.79 12.54 -6.38
C SER A 167 11.76 13.64 -6.07
N TYR A 168 10.57 13.57 -6.69
CA TYR A 168 9.47 14.49 -6.47
C TYR A 168 9.01 14.51 -5.00
N VAL A 169 8.71 13.36 -4.39
CA VAL A 169 8.28 13.34 -2.98
C VAL A 169 9.40 13.70 -2.01
N ARG A 170 10.68 13.48 -2.37
CA ARG A 170 11.83 14.02 -1.63
C ARG A 170 11.88 15.55 -1.67
N ILE A 171 11.53 16.19 -2.79
CA ILE A 171 11.40 17.66 -2.91
C ILE A 171 10.26 18.19 -2.03
N LEU A 172 9.07 17.57 -2.12
CA LEU A 172 7.90 17.92 -1.32
C LEU A 172 8.21 17.82 0.18
N ARG A 173 8.73 16.66 0.63
CA ARG A 173 9.05 16.39 2.05
C ARG A 173 10.16 17.29 2.60
N LYS A 174 11.13 17.72 1.78
CA LYS A 174 12.18 18.69 2.16
C LYS A 174 11.63 20.11 2.35
N THR A 175 10.45 20.43 1.83
CA THR A 175 9.95 21.81 1.71
C THR A 175 8.58 21.95 2.36
N SER A 176 8.57 22.29 3.66
CA SER A 176 7.34 22.44 4.45
C SER A 176 6.30 23.33 3.76
N GLY A 177 5.06 22.83 3.68
CA GLY A 177 3.94 23.54 3.03
C GLY A 177 3.75 23.21 1.55
N LEU A 178 4.57 22.33 0.95
CA LEU A 178 4.28 21.77 -0.38
C LEU A 178 3.46 20.47 -0.30
N ARG A 179 2.59 20.29 -1.30
CA ARG A 179 1.73 19.11 -1.53
C ARG A 179 1.96 18.53 -2.93
N PRO A 180 1.60 17.25 -3.21
CA PRO A 180 1.51 16.76 -4.58
C PRO A 180 0.46 17.52 -5.40
N VAL A 181 0.51 17.37 -6.72
CA VAL A 181 -0.54 17.84 -7.64
C VAL A 181 -1.83 17.05 -7.43
N GLY A 182 -2.99 17.73 -7.57
CA GLY A 182 -4.29 17.07 -7.72
C GLY A 182 -4.72 17.22 -9.17
N MET A 183 -4.68 16.12 -9.93
CA MET A 183 -4.91 16.09 -11.38
C MET A 183 -6.39 16.28 -11.75
N ASP A 184 -7.29 16.01 -10.81
CA ASP A 184 -8.74 16.17 -10.92
C ASP A 184 -9.26 17.50 -10.35
N LEU A 185 -8.40 18.31 -9.71
CA LEU A 185 -8.79 19.56 -9.08
C LEU A 185 -8.91 20.70 -10.10
N ALA A 186 -10.05 21.38 -10.10
CA ALA A 186 -10.28 22.50 -11.01
C ALA A 186 -9.38 23.71 -10.68
N ALA A 187 -9.01 24.48 -11.72
CA ALA A 187 -8.25 25.71 -11.54
C ALA A 187 -9.05 26.76 -10.74
N GLY A 188 -8.73 26.89 -9.45
CA GLY A 188 -9.45 27.74 -8.50
C GLY A 188 -10.20 26.97 -7.39
N ASP A 189 -10.18 25.64 -7.39
CA ASP A 189 -10.68 24.82 -6.27
C ASP A 189 -9.73 24.91 -5.07
N THR A 190 -9.94 25.91 -4.23
CA THR A 190 -9.17 26.15 -3.01
C THR A 190 -9.52 25.17 -1.89
N GLU A 191 -10.72 24.60 -1.88
CA GLU A 191 -11.16 23.65 -0.84
C GLU A 191 -10.55 22.26 -1.08
N GLY A 192 -10.64 21.74 -2.32
CA GLY A 192 -9.97 20.51 -2.73
C GLY A 192 -8.45 20.61 -2.61
N ALA A 193 -7.85 21.75 -2.97
CA ALA A 193 -6.41 21.98 -2.81
C ALA A 193 -5.98 22.07 -1.33
N GLN A 194 -6.83 22.59 -0.44
CA GLN A 194 -6.57 22.60 1.01
C GLN A 194 -6.71 21.19 1.60
N GLY A 195 -7.78 20.46 1.27
CA GLY A 195 -7.99 19.07 1.71
C GLY A 195 -6.84 18.15 1.28
N LEU A 196 -6.36 18.29 0.04
CA LEU A 196 -5.16 17.62 -0.47
C LEU A 196 -3.90 17.99 0.34
N SER A 197 -3.74 19.26 0.69
CA SER A 197 -2.62 19.75 1.50
C SER A 197 -2.64 19.16 2.92
N ASP A 198 -3.81 19.05 3.55
CA ASP A 198 -3.98 18.48 4.89
C ASP A 198 -3.82 16.96 4.91
N ALA A 199 -4.36 16.24 3.92
CA ALA A 199 -4.19 14.80 3.77
C ALA A 199 -2.71 14.44 3.55
N TRP A 200 -2.03 15.14 2.63
CA TRP A 200 -0.58 15.00 2.44
C TRP A 200 0.20 15.32 3.73
N SER A 201 -0.13 16.42 4.40
CA SER A 201 0.54 16.83 5.66
C SER A 201 0.31 15.85 6.81
N ARG A 202 -0.74 15.00 6.76
CA ARG A 202 -0.93 13.89 7.72
C ARG A 202 -0.01 12.72 7.37
N VAL A 203 -0.09 12.15 6.17
CA VAL A 203 0.72 10.98 5.79
C VAL A 203 2.23 11.27 5.75
N ALA A 204 2.64 12.45 5.28
CA ALA A 204 4.05 12.88 5.27
C ALA A 204 4.65 13.11 6.67
N SER A 205 3.80 13.16 7.71
CA SER A 205 4.22 13.20 9.12
C SER A 205 3.89 11.91 9.90
N GLY A 206 3.47 10.85 9.21
CA GLY A 206 3.15 9.56 9.83
C GLY A 206 1.86 9.56 10.67
N ARG A 207 0.95 10.51 10.46
CA ARG A 207 -0.32 10.63 11.20
C ARG A 207 -1.43 9.88 10.47
N GLY A 208 -2.15 9.02 11.20
CA GLY A 208 -3.16 8.10 10.68
C GLY A 208 -2.55 6.93 9.88
N ILE A 209 -1.75 7.21 8.85
CA ILE A 209 -0.89 6.21 8.19
C ILE A 209 0.56 6.47 8.56
N ALA A 210 1.22 5.50 9.21
CA ALA A 210 2.60 5.60 9.66
C ALA A 210 3.50 4.57 8.95
N THR A 211 4.48 5.04 8.19
CA THR A 211 5.50 4.17 7.57
C THR A 211 6.70 3.97 8.50
N SER A 212 7.03 2.71 8.77
CA SER A 212 8.28 2.29 9.40
C SER A 212 9.27 1.82 8.34
N THR A 213 10.50 2.32 8.34
CA THR A 213 11.59 1.76 7.50
C THR A 213 12.16 0.45 8.05
N LYS A 214 11.83 0.08 9.29
CA LYS A 214 12.19 -1.24 9.85
C LYS A 214 11.11 -2.28 9.53
N PRO A 215 11.49 -3.47 9.05
CA PRO A 215 10.60 -4.63 9.00
C PRO A 215 10.09 -5.04 10.38
N LEU A 216 9.11 -5.95 10.40
CA LEU A 216 8.83 -6.74 11.59
C LEU A 216 9.98 -7.75 11.83
N PRO A 217 10.31 -8.07 13.10
CA PRO A 217 11.23 -9.17 13.42
C PRO A 217 10.74 -10.51 12.86
N ALA A 218 11.65 -11.31 12.31
CA ALA A 218 11.35 -12.66 11.85
C ALA A 218 12.57 -13.58 12.01
N GLY A 219 12.33 -14.89 12.10
CA GLY A 219 13.39 -15.88 12.24
C GLY A 219 14.25 -15.64 13.49
N ASP A 220 15.57 -15.60 13.28
CA ASP A 220 16.58 -15.30 14.30
C ASP A 220 17.01 -13.81 14.32
N ASP A 221 16.36 -12.91 13.57
CA ASP A 221 16.58 -11.45 13.64
C ASP A 221 15.48 -10.76 14.49
N PRO A 222 15.75 -10.47 15.79
CA PRO A 222 14.81 -9.79 16.67
C PRO A 222 14.79 -8.25 16.47
N ASN A 223 15.65 -7.67 15.65
CA ASN A 223 15.81 -6.22 15.51
C ASN A 223 16.37 -5.85 14.12
N PRO A 224 15.59 -6.04 13.04
CA PRO A 224 16.09 -5.83 11.69
C PRO A 224 16.55 -4.40 11.43
N ALA A 225 17.52 -4.30 10.51
CA ALA A 225 18.03 -3.04 10.02
C ALA A 225 16.91 -2.21 9.35
N ALA A 226 17.03 -0.89 9.42
CA ALA A 226 16.16 -0.01 8.66
C ALA A 226 16.51 -0.08 7.17
N LEU A 227 15.51 -0.24 6.32
CA LEU A 227 15.65 -0.28 4.87
C LEU A 227 15.59 1.16 4.32
N GLU A 228 16.73 1.65 3.83
CA GLU A 228 16.85 2.99 3.26
C GLU A 228 16.04 3.10 1.95
N GLY A 229 15.21 4.15 1.86
CA GLY A 229 14.37 4.43 0.69
C GLY A 229 12.90 4.06 0.88
N PHE A 230 12.57 3.08 1.74
CA PHE A 230 11.20 2.59 1.90
C PHE A 230 10.17 3.69 2.27
N ASP A 231 10.58 4.68 3.10
CA ASP A 231 9.70 5.82 3.42
C ASP A 231 9.43 6.75 2.23
N THR A 232 10.33 6.77 1.24
CA THR A 232 10.20 7.51 -0.01
C THR A 232 9.37 6.73 -1.02
N GLU A 233 9.52 5.40 -1.08
CA GLU A 233 8.68 4.49 -1.88
C GLU A 233 7.20 4.60 -1.47
N MET A 234 6.91 4.52 -0.17
CA MET A 234 5.53 4.62 0.32
C MET A 234 4.95 6.03 0.15
N LEU A 235 5.75 7.09 0.34
CA LEU A 235 5.30 8.47 0.07
C LEU A 235 5.04 8.74 -1.42
N SER A 236 5.78 8.08 -2.33
CA SER A 236 5.50 8.13 -3.78
C SER A 236 4.17 7.48 -4.11
N SER A 237 3.86 6.33 -3.50
CA SER A 237 2.56 5.67 -3.68
C SER A 237 1.42 6.50 -3.10
N HIS A 238 1.59 7.10 -1.92
CA HIS A 238 0.62 8.06 -1.37
C HIS A 238 0.44 9.31 -2.24
N ALA A 239 1.51 9.86 -2.82
CA ALA A 239 1.41 11.02 -3.70
C ALA A 239 0.64 10.71 -4.99
N ARG A 240 0.82 9.51 -5.57
CA ARG A 240 0.03 9.04 -6.73
C ARG A 240 -1.44 8.83 -6.36
N LEU A 241 -1.75 8.14 -5.27
CA LEU A 241 -3.12 7.95 -4.78
C LEU A 241 -3.83 9.28 -4.44
N LEU A 242 -3.14 10.23 -3.79
CA LEU A 242 -3.71 11.54 -3.43
C LEU A 242 -4.02 12.44 -4.65
N SER A 243 -3.49 12.11 -5.83
CA SER A 243 -3.63 12.94 -7.04
C SER A 243 -5.05 12.97 -7.63
N ARG A 244 -5.93 12.02 -7.26
CA ARG A 244 -7.26 11.82 -7.84
C ARG A 244 -8.32 11.49 -6.78
N GLN A 245 -9.60 11.60 -7.13
CA GLN A 245 -10.71 11.65 -6.18
C GLN A 245 -10.80 10.43 -5.25
N HIS A 246 -10.73 9.20 -5.78
CA HIS A 246 -10.97 7.99 -5.01
C HIS A 246 -9.77 7.63 -4.12
N GLY A 247 -8.55 7.64 -4.67
CA GLY A 247 -7.33 7.49 -3.90
C GLY A 247 -7.15 8.58 -2.83
N ARG A 248 -7.54 9.84 -3.13
CA ARG A 248 -7.53 10.92 -2.15
C ARG A 248 -8.57 10.72 -1.06
N GLY A 249 -9.78 10.25 -1.39
CA GLY A 249 -10.82 9.91 -0.42
C GLY A 249 -10.35 8.82 0.55
N LEU A 250 -9.84 7.72 0.01
CA LEU A 250 -9.27 6.58 0.75
C LEU A 250 -8.15 7.02 1.71
N VAL A 251 -7.13 7.71 1.19
CA VAL A 251 -5.98 8.15 2.01
C VAL A 251 -6.41 9.20 3.04
N SER A 252 -7.36 10.08 2.73
CA SER A 252 -7.86 11.10 3.67
C SER A 252 -8.65 10.48 4.82
N ASP A 253 -9.45 9.44 4.55
CA ASP A 253 -10.16 8.70 5.59
C ASP A 253 -9.19 7.88 6.44
N LEU A 254 -8.25 7.13 5.87
CA LEU A 254 -7.24 6.40 6.67
C LEU A 254 -6.36 7.34 7.51
N ALA A 255 -6.17 8.58 7.04
CA ALA A 255 -5.50 9.65 7.76
C ALA A 255 -6.40 10.43 8.76
N SER A 256 -7.72 10.15 8.82
CA SER A 256 -8.66 10.83 9.71
C SER A 256 -8.63 10.28 11.14
N ASP A 257 -9.06 11.12 12.08
CA ASP A 257 -9.53 10.77 13.43
C ASP A 257 -8.69 9.82 14.30
N SER A 258 -7.36 9.85 14.15
CA SER A 258 -6.42 9.39 15.18
C SER A 258 -6.46 10.35 16.40
N ALA A 259 -7.57 10.34 17.14
CA ALA A 259 -7.66 10.91 18.48
C ALA A 259 -6.83 10.10 19.50
N SER A 260 -6.54 8.84 19.16
CA SER A 260 -5.45 8.05 19.76
C SER A 260 -4.10 8.49 19.20
N THR A 261 -3.04 8.39 20.00
CA THR A 261 -1.65 8.62 19.56
C THR A 261 -1.07 7.50 18.69
N LYS A 262 -1.82 6.41 18.46
CA LYS A 262 -1.47 5.35 17.51
C LYS A 262 -2.01 5.67 16.11
N PRO A 263 -1.27 5.31 15.04
CA PRO A 263 -1.80 5.35 13.68
C PRO A 263 -2.92 4.31 13.49
N THR A 264 -3.81 4.59 12.55
CA THR A 264 -4.83 3.67 12.02
C THR A 264 -4.20 2.55 11.21
N VAL A 265 -3.19 2.90 10.41
CA VAL A 265 -2.48 1.99 9.50
C VAL A 265 -0.97 2.09 9.75
N LYS A 266 -0.33 0.95 9.96
CA LYS A 266 1.12 0.84 10.17
C LYS A 266 1.76 0.11 8.98
N VAL A 267 2.48 0.86 8.15
CA VAL A 267 3.14 0.32 6.94
C VAL A 267 4.55 -0.13 7.29
N VAL A 268 4.91 -1.36 6.92
CA VAL A 268 6.21 -1.99 7.18
C VAL A 268 6.73 -2.69 5.91
N PRO A 269 8.05 -2.73 5.69
CA PRO A 269 8.60 -3.60 4.66
C PRO A 269 8.59 -5.06 5.14
N TYR A 270 8.49 -6.01 4.22
CA TYR A 270 8.75 -7.42 4.54
C TYR A 270 10.18 -7.63 5.06
N HIS A 271 10.33 -8.63 5.93
CA HIS A 271 11.65 -9.05 6.40
C HIS A 271 12.46 -9.66 5.24
N PRO A 272 13.76 -9.33 5.06
CA PRO A 272 14.56 -9.88 3.97
C PRO A 272 14.61 -11.41 3.90
N GLU A 273 14.47 -12.11 5.03
CA GLU A 273 14.37 -13.57 5.05
C GLU A 273 13.03 -14.09 4.51
N VAL A 274 11.93 -13.37 4.73
CA VAL A 274 10.60 -13.71 4.15
C VAL A 274 10.64 -13.52 2.64
N VAL A 275 11.23 -12.42 2.16
CA VAL A 275 11.46 -12.17 0.72
C VAL A 275 12.35 -13.24 0.09
N LYS A 276 13.37 -13.73 0.82
CA LYS A 276 14.25 -14.82 0.37
C LYS A 276 13.55 -16.19 0.38
N MET A 277 12.59 -16.41 1.28
CA MET A 277 11.88 -17.69 1.42
C MET A 277 10.77 -17.86 0.38
N ILE A 278 9.98 -16.80 0.14
CA ILE A 278 8.82 -16.84 -0.76
C ILE A 278 9.21 -16.46 -2.19
N GLY A 279 10.16 -15.53 -2.36
CA GLY A 279 10.50 -14.91 -3.64
C GLY A 279 9.95 -13.48 -3.73
N LYS A 280 10.70 -12.58 -4.38
CA LYS A 280 10.26 -11.18 -4.54
C LYS A 280 9.07 -11.05 -5.51
N THR A 281 9.06 -11.89 -6.54
CA THR A 281 8.01 -11.98 -7.57
C THR A 281 6.68 -12.51 -7.04
N ASP A 282 6.74 -13.30 -5.97
CA ASP A 282 5.61 -14.06 -5.43
C ASP A 282 5.00 -13.40 -4.18
N LEU A 283 5.62 -12.31 -3.70
CA LEU A 283 5.12 -11.45 -2.63
C LEU A 283 4.38 -10.22 -3.19
N ALA A 284 3.06 -10.22 -3.07
CA ALA A 284 2.28 -8.99 -3.07
C ALA A 284 2.44 -8.26 -1.73
N ALA A 285 1.93 -7.01 -1.65
CA ALA A 285 1.66 -6.40 -0.35
C ALA A 285 0.51 -7.15 0.36
N GLN A 286 0.32 -6.92 1.66
CA GLN A 286 -0.72 -7.57 2.47
C GLN A 286 -1.17 -6.67 3.64
N ALA A 287 -2.47 -6.48 3.82
CA ALA A 287 -3.08 -5.77 4.95
C ALA A 287 -3.69 -6.71 6.01
N ASP A 288 -3.03 -6.83 7.16
CA ASP A 288 -3.53 -7.60 8.31
C ASP A 288 -4.25 -6.68 9.32
N ALA A 289 -5.42 -7.10 9.82
CA ALA A 289 -6.09 -6.45 10.93
C ALA A 289 -5.40 -6.77 12.27
N ASP A 290 -5.07 -5.77 13.08
CA ASP A 290 -4.43 -5.98 14.40
C ASP A 290 -5.39 -6.64 15.41
N ASP A 291 -6.71 -6.53 15.18
CA ASP A 291 -7.80 -7.26 15.84
C ASP A 291 -8.86 -7.66 14.79
N ARG A 292 -8.77 -8.89 14.25
CA ARG A 292 -9.66 -9.40 13.19
C ARG A 292 -11.15 -9.43 13.61
N PRO A 293 -11.55 -9.95 14.78
CA PRO A 293 -12.94 -9.90 15.24
C PRO A 293 -13.59 -8.51 15.14
N SER A 294 -12.90 -7.43 15.50
CA SER A 294 -13.42 -6.06 15.38
C SER A 294 -13.43 -5.51 13.95
N ALA A 295 -12.56 -6.02 13.06
CA ALA A 295 -12.45 -5.63 11.66
C ALA A 295 -13.57 -6.19 10.76
N LEU A 296 -14.07 -7.37 11.11
CA LEU A 296 -15.12 -8.09 10.38
C LEU A 296 -16.50 -7.51 10.67
N ALA A 297 -17.34 -7.41 9.63
CA ALA A 297 -18.74 -7.06 9.76
C ALA A 297 -19.55 -8.15 10.50
N GLU A 298 -20.49 -7.75 11.35
CA GLU A 298 -21.37 -8.69 12.06
C GLU A 298 -22.42 -9.32 11.13
N SER A 299 -22.77 -8.65 10.03
CA SER A 299 -23.61 -9.18 8.95
C SER A 299 -23.45 -8.33 7.68
N ALA A 300 -24.09 -8.74 6.57
CA ALA A 300 -24.11 -7.97 5.32
C ALA A 300 -24.78 -6.57 5.42
N GLU A 301 -25.37 -6.21 6.57
CA GLU A 301 -25.95 -4.89 6.82
C GLU A 301 -25.44 -4.22 8.11
N LYS A 302 -24.93 -5.01 9.06
CA LYS A 302 -24.45 -4.54 10.37
C LYS A 302 -22.91 -4.51 10.42
N PRO A 303 -22.30 -3.31 10.45
CA PRO A 303 -20.86 -3.17 10.64
C PRO A 303 -20.51 -3.29 12.13
N ASN A 304 -19.26 -3.65 12.40
CA ASN A 304 -18.70 -3.80 13.74
C ASN A 304 -17.96 -2.52 14.19
N THR A 305 -17.17 -2.62 15.26
CA THR A 305 -16.43 -1.52 15.90
C THR A 305 -15.28 -0.97 15.07
N GLY A 306 -14.59 -1.83 14.30
CA GLY A 306 -13.40 -1.46 13.53
C GLY A 306 -12.07 -1.71 14.25
N SER A 307 -11.00 -1.74 13.48
CA SER A 307 -9.68 -2.23 13.88
C SER A 307 -8.55 -1.45 13.21
N THR A 308 -7.37 -1.36 13.84
CA THR A 308 -6.17 -0.87 13.15
C THR A 308 -5.60 -1.96 12.23
N SER A 309 -4.70 -1.60 11.32
CA SER A 309 -4.09 -2.58 10.41
C SER A 309 -2.59 -2.39 10.23
N THR A 310 -1.87 -3.50 10.14
CA THR A 310 -0.47 -3.54 9.71
C THR A 310 -0.42 -3.93 8.23
N VAL A 311 0.20 -3.09 7.39
CA VAL A 311 0.35 -3.34 5.95
C VAL A 311 1.81 -3.68 5.66
N SER A 312 2.06 -4.91 5.21
CA SER A 312 3.38 -5.41 4.82
C SER A 312 3.60 -5.24 3.32
N VAL A 313 4.75 -4.68 2.90
CA VAL A 313 5.02 -4.33 1.50
C VAL A 313 6.43 -4.77 1.07
N PRO A 314 6.66 -5.23 -0.18
CA PRO A 314 8.02 -5.46 -0.68
C PRO A 314 8.82 -4.16 -0.78
N HIS A 315 10.07 -4.16 -0.31
CA HIS A 315 10.99 -3.02 -0.47
C HIS A 315 11.65 -3.03 -1.85
N LYS A 316 11.85 -1.85 -2.45
CA LYS A 316 12.34 -1.66 -3.83
C LYS A 316 11.48 -2.38 -4.86
N PHE A 317 10.16 -2.39 -4.65
CA PHE A 317 9.21 -2.93 -5.62
C PHE A 317 9.11 -1.97 -6.81
N MET A 318 9.41 -2.47 -8.01
CA MET A 318 9.38 -1.68 -9.24
C MET A 318 8.03 -1.87 -9.93
N ASP A 319 7.52 -0.85 -10.61
CA ASP A 319 6.19 -0.93 -11.25
C ASP A 319 6.16 -2.01 -12.35
N SER A 320 7.31 -2.31 -12.98
CA SER A 320 7.47 -3.41 -13.95
C SER A 320 7.26 -4.83 -13.39
N GLU A 321 7.54 -5.07 -12.10
CA GLU A 321 7.67 -6.40 -11.48
C GLU A 321 6.34 -7.03 -11.05
N VAL A 322 5.28 -6.23 -10.95
CA VAL A 322 4.07 -6.55 -10.17
C VAL A 322 3.08 -7.50 -10.88
N ALA A 323 3.08 -7.51 -12.22
CA ALA A 323 2.04 -8.17 -13.00
C ALA A 323 2.32 -9.67 -13.20
N LYS A 324 1.41 -10.53 -12.73
CA LYS A 324 1.50 -12.00 -12.88
C LYS A 324 1.24 -12.44 -14.32
N ASP A 325 1.65 -13.65 -14.67
CA ASP A 325 1.43 -14.23 -16.00
C ASP A 325 -0.05 -14.23 -16.40
N GLY A 326 -0.39 -13.50 -17.47
CA GLY A 326 -1.75 -13.36 -17.99
C GLY A 326 -2.60 -12.26 -17.32
N GLU A 327 -2.10 -11.61 -16.25
CA GLU A 327 -2.71 -10.41 -15.70
C GLU A 327 -2.38 -9.15 -16.52
N SER A 328 -3.12 -8.09 -16.27
CA SER A 328 -2.84 -6.77 -16.83
C SER A 328 -1.70 -6.10 -16.05
N HIS A 329 -0.89 -5.25 -16.70
CA HIS A 329 0.07 -4.42 -15.97
C HIS A 329 -0.63 -3.61 -14.86
N THR A 330 -0.01 -3.60 -13.68
CA THR A 330 -0.50 -2.93 -12.47
C THR A 330 0.70 -2.34 -11.74
N PRO A 331 0.74 -1.04 -11.40
CA PRO A 331 1.86 -0.42 -10.70
C PRO A 331 1.81 -0.67 -9.19
N VAL A 332 2.93 -0.45 -8.50
CA VAL A 332 3.06 -0.68 -7.05
C VAL A 332 2.09 0.17 -6.24
N PHE A 333 1.80 1.40 -6.68
CA PHE A 333 0.84 2.26 -5.97
C PHE A 333 -0.60 1.72 -6.02
N ALA A 334 -0.97 0.97 -7.07
CA ALA A 334 -2.30 0.39 -7.22
C ALA A 334 -2.46 -0.89 -6.36
N VAL A 335 -1.42 -1.74 -6.29
CA VAL A 335 -1.39 -2.87 -5.34
C VAL A 335 -1.37 -2.36 -3.89
N TYR A 336 -0.57 -1.35 -3.58
CA TYR A 336 -0.64 -0.70 -2.27
C TYR A 336 -2.01 -0.05 -2.00
N GLY A 337 -2.66 0.50 -3.03
CA GLY A 337 -4.04 1.00 -2.96
C GLY A 337 -5.07 -0.07 -2.61
N HIS A 338 -4.93 -1.28 -3.18
CA HIS A 338 -5.72 -2.47 -2.82
C HIS A 338 -5.59 -2.77 -1.32
N GLU A 339 -4.37 -2.88 -0.79
CA GLU A 339 -4.15 -3.10 0.66
C GLU A 339 -4.72 -1.98 1.54
N LEU A 340 -4.67 -0.74 1.07
CA LEU A 340 -5.28 0.37 1.81
C LEU A 340 -6.82 0.28 1.82
N ILE A 341 -7.46 -0.30 0.80
CA ILE A 341 -8.91 -0.58 0.83
C ILE A 341 -9.23 -1.67 1.85
N HIS A 342 -8.45 -2.76 1.94
CA HIS A 342 -8.58 -3.73 3.04
C HIS A 342 -8.38 -3.05 4.41
N ALA A 343 -7.38 -2.17 4.55
CA ALA A 343 -7.18 -1.40 5.78
C ALA A 343 -8.35 -0.43 6.08
N GLN A 344 -9.06 0.08 5.07
CA GLN A 344 -10.29 0.87 5.25
C GLN A 344 -11.47 -0.01 5.67
N HIS A 345 -11.62 -1.19 5.06
CA HIS A 345 -12.62 -2.18 5.48
C HIS A 345 -12.42 -2.57 6.95
N ASN A 346 -11.17 -2.81 7.34
CA ASN A 346 -10.78 -3.11 8.72
C ASN A 346 -11.02 -1.92 9.67
N LYS A 347 -10.60 -0.71 9.29
CA LYS A 347 -10.80 0.54 10.07
C LYS A 347 -12.24 0.69 10.55
N HIS A 348 -13.20 0.39 9.68
CA HIS A 348 -14.61 0.63 9.95
C HIS A 348 -15.38 -0.61 10.42
N GLY A 349 -14.78 -1.79 10.51
CA GLY A 349 -15.52 -3.00 10.89
C GLY A 349 -16.48 -3.44 9.78
N ILE A 350 -16.07 -3.28 8.52
CA ILE A 350 -16.87 -3.58 7.32
C ILE A 350 -16.22 -4.63 6.41
N ASN A 351 -15.17 -5.31 6.88
CA ASN A 351 -14.57 -6.43 6.17
C ASN A 351 -15.59 -7.59 6.07
N VAL A 352 -15.75 -8.15 4.86
CA VAL A 352 -16.82 -9.11 4.52
C VAL A 352 -16.37 -10.57 4.42
N ALA A 353 -15.12 -10.90 4.75
CA ALA A 353 -14.58 -12.26 4.61
C ALA A 353 -15.52 -13.34 5.18
N ASP A 354 -15.83 -13.26 6.48
CA ASP A 354 -16.68 -14.21 7.21
C ASP A 354 -18.18 -14.20 6.78
N LEU A 355 -18.56 -13.45 5.73
CA LEU A 355 -19.92 -13.42 5.16
C LEU A 355 -20.08 -14.28 3.89
N GLY A 356 -18.99 -14.76 3.30
CA GLY A 356 -19.00 -15.58 2.07
C GLY A 356 -19.17 -17.08 2.32
N THR A 357 -19.54 -17.84 1.29
CA THR A 357 -19.42 -19.33 1.31
C THR A 357 -18.00 -19.82 1.02
N ARG A 358 -17.12 -18.89 0.65
CA ARG A 358 -15.66 -18.99 0.60
C ARG A 358 -15.12 -17.62 1.00
N GLU A 359 -14.54 -17.55 2.19
CA GLU A 359 -14.30 -16.29 2.90
C GLU A 359 -13.37 -15.37 2.08
N ASP A 360 -12.23 -15.90 1.64
CA ASP A 360 -11.21 -15.22 0.82
C ASP A 360 -11.76 -14.65 -0.52
N GLN A 361 -12.84 -15.22 -1.08
CA GLN A 361 -13.35 -14.82 -2.41
C GLN A 361 -14.34 -13.66 -2.37
N GLU A 362 -15.08 -13.47 -1.27
CA GLU A 362 -16.02 -12.34 -1.13
C GLU A 362 -15.28 -11.09 -0.65
N GLU A 363 -14.22 -11.23 0.16
CA GLU A 363 -13.36 -10.11 0.57
C GLU A 363 -12.59 -9.50 -0.62
N GLU A 364 -11.83 -10.30 -1.36
CA GLU A 364 -11.14 -9.86 -2.59
C GLU A 364 -12.12 -9.20 -3.56
N LYS A 365 -13.30 -9.79 -3.80
CA LYS A 365 -14.29 -9.21 -4.70
C LYS A 365 -14.83 -7.87 -4.19
N ALA A 366 -15.03 -7.72 -2.88
CA ALA A 366 -15.44 -6.46 -2.26
C ALA A 366 -14.38 -5.38 -2.41
N THR A 367 -13.09 -5.71 -2.30
CA THR A 367 -11.98 -4.79 -2.55
C THR A 367 -11.82 -4.46 -4.04
N VAL A 368 -11.92 -5.45 -4.94
CA VAL A 368 -11.68 -5.28 -6.38
C VAL A 368 -12.81 -4.47 -7.03
N SER A 369 -14.01 -5.07 -7.08
CA SER A 369 -15.18 -4.56 -7.83
C SER A 369 -16.27 -4.01 -6.93
N GLY A 370 -16.19 -4.27 -5.62
CA GLY A 370 -17.32 -4.14 -4.71
C GLY A 370 -18.27 -5.34 -4.79
N THR A 371 -19.04 -5.52 -3.71
CA THR A 371 -20.19 -6.44 -3.63
C THR A 371 -21.38 -5.72 -2.99
N GLU A 372 -22.58 -6.28 -3.12
CA GLU A 372 -23.78 -5.62 -2.58
C GLU A 372 -23.69 -5.48 -1.05
N SER A 373 -23.13 -6.48 -0.35
CA SER A 373 -22.86 -6.46 1.09
C SER A 373 -21.91 -5.32 1.48
N SER A 374 -20.75 -5.20 0.81
CA SER A 374 -19.83 -4.08 1.06
C SER A 374 -20.48 -2.72 0.77
N ALA A 375 -21.26 -2.61 -0.31
CA ALA A 375 -21.98 -1.38 -0.63
C ALA A 375 -23.07 -1.02 0.39
N ARG A 376 -23.74 -2.01 1.02
CA ARG A 376 -24.65 -1.78 2.16
C ARG A 376 -23.88 -1.27 3.37
N LEU A 377 -22.79 -1.92 3.75
CA LEU A 377 -21.98 -1.56 4.93
C LEU A 377 -21.36 -0.15 4.82
N HIS A 378 -20.83 0.23 3.65
CA HIS A 378 -20.39 1.59 3.36
C HIS A 378 -21.50 2.62 3.60
N ARG A 379 -22.74 2.35 3.13
CA ARG A 379 -23.90 3.22 3.39
C ARG A 379 -24.25 3.26 4.88
N THR A 380 -24.22 2.15 5.61
CA THR A 380 -24.49 2.10 7.06
C THR A 380 -23.49 2.94 7.87
N LYS A 381 -22.25 3.08 7.41
CA LYS A 381 -21.22 3.96 8.02
C LYS A 381 -21.18 5.38 7.44
N ASN A 382 -22.00 5.71 6.43
CA ASN A 382 -21.93 6.96 5.66
C ASN A 382 -20.53 7.22 5.05
N LEU A 383 -19.93 6.18 4.45
CA LEU A 383 -18.64 6.23 3.79
C LEU A 383 -18.79 6.31 2.27
N GLY A 384 -17.88 7.05 1.63
CA GLY A 384 -17.67 6.93 0.18
C GLY A 384 -17.03 5.58 -0.12
N MET A 385 -17.66 4.80 -1.00
CA MET A 385 -17.13 3.52 -1.45
C MET A 385 -15.95 3.73 -2.41
N VAL A 386 -14.86 2.99 -2.20
CA VAL A 386 -13.67 2.94 -3.06
C VAL A 386 -13.35 1.47 -3.31
N THR A 387 -12.98 1.13 -4.54
CA THR A 387 -12.55 -0.22 -4.93
C THR A 387 -11.31 -0.14 -5.82
N GLU A 388 -10.57 -1.24 -5.97
CA GLU A 388 -9.38 -1.32 -6.83
C GLU A 388 -9.71 -0.88 -8.26
N GLU A 389 -10.86 -1.29 -8.79
CA GLU A 389 -11.32 -0.87 -10.13
C GLU A 389 -11.63 0.63 -10.24
N MET A 390 -12.05 1.28 -9.16
CA MET A 390 -12.24 2.74 -9.15
C MET A 390 -10.90 3.47 -9.16
N LEU A 391 -9.90 2.96 -8.41
CA LEU A 391 -8.51 3.46 -8.47
C LEU A 391 -7.90 3.21 -9.86
N ARG A 392 -8.16 2.05 -10.48
CA ARG A 392 -7.68 1.74 -11.84
C ARG A 392 -8.30 2.64 -12.89
N ASP A 393 -9.62 2.88 -12.82
CA ASP A 393 -10.32 3.72 -13.80
C ASP A 393 -9.88 5.19 -13.72
N GLU A 394 -9.73 5.79 -12.53
CA GLU A 394 -9.27 7.19 -12.43
C GLU A 394 -7.82 7.37 -12.94
N HIS A 395 -7.00 6.31 -12.84
CA HIS A 395 -5.64 6.25 -13.35
C HIS A 395 -5.49 5.66 -14.77
N ASN A 396 -6.58 5.47 -15.55
CA ASN A 396 -6.55 4.85 -16.89
C ASN A 396 -5.84 3.47 -16.94
N LEU A 397 -5.66 2.79 -15.81
CA LEU A 397 -5.05 1.47 -15.72
C LEU A 397 -5.99 0.41 -16.30
N PRO A 398 -5.47 -0.70 -16.84
CA PRO A 398 -6.33 -1.81 -17.24
C PRO A 398 -7.00 -2.41 -16.01
N ARG A 399 -8.27 -2.82 -16.15
CA ARG A 399 -9.01 -3.54 -15.11
C ARG A 399 -8.37 -4.91 -14.80
N ARG A 400 -8.53 -5.40 -13.57
CA ARG A 400 -8.01 -6.69 -13.09
C ARG A 400 -8.72 -7.84 -13.79
N GLY A 401 -7.96 -8.84 -14.25
CA GLY A 401 -8.51 -9.97 -14.98
C GLY A 401 -9.26 -10.94 -14.06
N GLY A 402 -10.41 -11.45 -14.50
CA GLY A 402 -11.14 -12.54 -13.83
C GLY A 402 -12.32 -12.11 -12.94
N TYR A 403 -12.49 -10.82 -12.67
CA TYR A 403 -13.61 -10.28 -11.87
C TYR A 403 -14.56 -9.46 -12.76
N THR A 404 -15.56 -10.13 -13.33
CA THR A 404 -16.68 -9.54 -14.11
C THR A 404 -17.98 -10.25 -13.79
#